data_AF-A0A940LQN4-F1
#
_entry.id   AF-A0A940LQN4-F1
#
_cell.length_a   1.000
_cell.length_b   1.000
_cell.length_c   1.000
_cell.angle_alpha   90.00
_cell.angle_beta   90.00
_cell.angle_gamma   90.00
#
_symmetry.space_group_name_H-M   'P 1'
#
loop_
_entity.id
_entity.type
_entity.pdbx_description
1 polymer ?
#
loop_
_entity_poly.entity_id
_entity_poly.type
_entity_poly.pdbx_seq_one_letter_code
_entity_poly.pdbx_strand_id
1 'polypeptide(L)'
;MLAEAAVILCLTNATDAVAFGQVRDSRFKSTTARLAEAAMTYREPVAQTPFPTLKPGQTDCVPVEARSFDRPLLEVWTALPDTVAASDRKDDAICRLPDAVAPGQKVSFTYRKGLLGQSLCKETR
;
A
#
# COMPACT_ATOMS: atom_id res chain seq x y z
N MET A 1 -19.30 6.52 21.12
CA MET A 1 -18.69 5.70 20.05
C MET A 1 -17.28 5.38 20.48
N LEU A 2 -16.94 4.12 20.73
CA LEU A 2 -15.57 3.72 21.01
C LEU A 2 -14.79 3.82 19.71
N ALA A 3 -13.75 4.66 19.67
CA ALA A 3 -12.83 4.71 18.55
C ALA A 3 -12.13 3.36 18.46
N GLU A 4 -12.35 2.66 17.36
CA GLU A 4 -11.73 1.36 17.10
C GLU A 4 -10.23 1.60 16.85
N ALA A 5 -9.37 0.85 17.54
CA ALA A 5 -7.93 1.06 17.48
C ALA A 5 -7.40 0.80 16.05
N ALA A 6 -6.56 1.69 15.53
CA ALA A 6 -5.95 1.52 14.22
C ALA A 6 -5.04 0.28 14.18
N VAL A 7 -4.98 -0.39 13.03
CA VAL A 7 -3.95 -1.38 12.73
C VAL A 7 -2.65 -0.63 12.47
N ILE A 8 -1.53 -1.09 13.02
CA ILE A 8 -0.22 -0.49 12.77
C ILE A 8 0.51 -1.31 11.72
N LEU A 9 0.75 -0.72 10.54
CA LEU A 9 1.53 -1.35 9.48
C LEU A 9 2.96 -0.85 9.51
N CYS A 10 3.91 -1.76 9.69
CA CYS A 10 5.33 -1.44 9.64
C CYS A 10 5.98 -2.05 8.41
N LEU A 11 6.89 -1.32 7.79
CA LEU A 11 7.65 -1.79 6.64
C LEU A 11 9.14 -1.53 6.87
N THR A 12 9.92 -2.59 6.74
CA THR A 12 11.38 -2.54 6.70
C THR A 12 11.85 -2.61 5.25
N ASN A 13 12.61 -1.61 4.81
CA ASN A 13 13.28 -1.62 3.52
C ASN A 13 14.64 -2.32 3.64
N ALA A 14 14.73 -3.59 3.26
CA ALA A 14 15.96 -4.38 3.21
C ALA A 14 16.59 -4.40 1.81
N THR A 15 16.36 -3.37 1.00
CA THR A 15 17.03 -3.15 -0.29
C THR A 15 18.10 -2.06 -0.18
N ASP A 16 18.85 -1.88 -1.25
CA ASP A 16 19.87 -0.83 -1.43
C ASP A 16 19.31 0.46 -2.04
N ALA A 17 18.02 0.48 -2.40
CA ALA A 17 17.34 1.63 -2.99
C ALA A 17 16.40 2.30 -1.99
N VAL A 18 16.06 3.57 -2.25
CA VAL A 18 14.95 4.24 -1.56
C VAL A 18 13.64 3.58 -1.99
N ALA A 19 12.79 3.28 -1.03
CA ALA A 19 11.47 2.72 -1.25
C ALA A 19 10.39 3.74 -0.90
N PHE A 20 9.35 3.76 -1.71
CA PHE A 20 8.11 4.47 -1.48
C PHE A 20 7.01 3.45 -1.25
N GLY A 21 5.95 3.84 -0.57
CA GLY A 21 4.81 2.95 -0.45
C GLY A 21 3.50 3.68 -0.26
N GLN A 22 2.43 2.90 -0.38
CA GLN A 22 1.07 3.33 -0.18
C GLN A 22 0.26 2.16 0.36
N VAL A 23 -0.59 2.45 1.34
CA VAL A 23 -1.62 1.52 1.78
C VAL A 23 -2.88 1.85 1.00
N ARG A 24 -3.47 0.87 0.32
CA ARG A 24 -4.77 1.04 -0.34
C ARG A 24 -5.71 -0.11 -0.03
N ASP A 25 -7.01 0.13 -0.13
CA ASP A 25 -7.98 -0.96 -0.15
C ASP A 25 -7.93 -1.67 -1.51
N SER A 26 -8.02 -3.01 -1.51
CA SER A 26 -8.12 -3.80 -2.75
C SER A 26 -9.47 -3.62 -3.46
N ARG A 27 -10.48 -3.07 -2.77
CA ARG A 27 -11.76 -2.69 -3.35
C ARG A 27 -11.62 -1.35 -4.07
N PHE A 28 -12.38 -1.21 -5.14
CA PHE A 28 -12.43 -0.01 -5.95
C PHE A 28 -13.88 0.44 -6.15
N LYS A 29 -14.08 1.74 -6.28
CA LYS A 29 -15.31 2.34 -6.78
C LYS A 29 -15.12 2.72 -8.25
N SER A 30 -16.15 2.52 -9.07
CA SER A 30 -16.16 3.03 -10.44
C SER A 30 -16.61 4.48 -10.41
N THR A 31 -15.75 5.39 -10.87
CA THR A 31 -16.03 6.82 -10.97
C THR A 31 -16.09 7.21 -12.45
N THR A 32 -17.06 8.03 -12.83
CA THR A 32 -17.13 8.59 -14.20
C THR A 32 -16.83 10.08 -14.13
N ALA A 33 -15.69 10.49 -14.65
CA ALA A 33 -15.40 11.90 -14.91
C ALA A 33 -16.00 12.29 -16.26
N ARG A 34 -16.72 13.41 -16.30
CA ARG A 34 -17.25 13.99 -17.54
C ARG A 34 -16.57 15.32 -17.80
N LEU A 35 -16.06 15.49 -19.01
CA LEU A 35 -15.50 16.75 -19.50
C LEU A 35 -16.13 17.06 -20.85
N ALA A 36 -17.01 18.07 -20.89
CA ALA A 36 -17.76 18.53 -22.07
C ALA A 36 -18.38 17.39 -22.92
N GLU A 37 -17.66 16.87 -23.92
CA GLU A 37 -18.13 15.83 -24.84
C GLU A 37 -17.54 14.43 -24.57
N ALA A 38 -16.68 14.30 -23.56
CA ALA A 38 -16.04 13.05 -23.19
C ALA A 38 -16.46 12.60 -21.79
N ALA A 39 -16.75 11.31 -21.65
CA ALA A 39 -16.90 10.66 -20.36
C ALA A 39 -15.83 9.58 -20.24
N MET A 40 -15.06 9.60 -19.15
CA MET A 40 -14.10 8.57 -18.81
C MET A 40 -14.54 7.89 -17.52
N THR A 41 -14.83 6.60 -17.61
CA THR A 41 -15.07 5.76 -16.44
C THR A 41 -13.77 5.10 -16.02
N TYR A 42 -13.37 5.30 -14.78
CA TYR A 42 -12.15 4.73 -14.20
C TYR A 42 -12.44 4.11 -12.83
N ARG A 43 -11.53 3.25 -12.38
CA ARG A 43 -11.59 2.63 -11.05
C ARG A 43 -10.71 3.43 -10.11
N GLU A 44 -11.27 3.83 -8.98
CA GLU A 44 -10.58 4.55 -7.91
C GLU A 44 -10.58 3.68 -6.66
N PRO A 45 -9.45 3.57 -5.92
CA PRO A 45 -9.44 2.85 -4.66
C PRO A 45 -10.43 3.45 -3.66
N VAL A 46 -11.06 2.60 -2.85
CA VAL A 46 -12.07 3.05 -1.85
C VAL A 46 -11.42 3.90 -0.76
N ALA A 47 -10.21 3.52 -0.34
CA ALA A 47 -9.40 4.26 0.61
C ALA A 47 -7.92 4.11 0.26
N GLN A 48 -7.15 5.15 0.56
CA GLN A 48 -5.71 5.16 0.37
C GLN A 48 -5.01 6.04 1.40
N THR A 49 -3.82 5.62 1.83
CA THR A 49 -2.97 6.33 2.78
C THR A 49 -1.51 6.23 2.32
N PRO A 50 -0.81 7.36 2.10
CA PRO A 50 0.62 7.33 1.77
C PRO A 50 1.44 6.67 2.87
N PHE A 51 2.45 5.89 2.49
CA PHE A 51 3.47 5.38 3.41
C PHE A 51 4.70 6.30 3.36
N PRO A 52 5.40 6.52 4.48
CA PRO A 52 6.66 7.26 4.49
C PRO A 52 7.69 6.72 3.50
N THR A 53 8.48 7.62 2.93
CA THR A 53 9.66 7.23 2.15
C THR A 53 10.69 6.56 3.05
N LEU A 54 11.13 5.36 2.67
CA LEU A 54 12.08 4.54 3.43
C LEU A 54 13.45 4.51 2.75
N LYS A 55 14.48 4.94 3.47
CA LYS A 55 15.87 4.75 3.05
C LYS A 55 16.28 3.26 3.13
N PRO A 56 17.37 2.85 2.47
CA PRO A 56 17.97 1.53 2.65
C PRO A 56 18.16 1.21 4.15
N GLY A 57 17.67 0.05 4.58
CA GLY A 57 17.73 -0.43 5.97
C GLY A 57 16.72 0.21 6.93
N GLN A 58 15.92 1.19 6.50
CA GLN A 58 14.98 1.89 7.37
C GLN A 58 13.71 1.07 7.64
N THR A 59 13.16 1.23 8.84
CA THR A 59 11.80 0.79 9.18
C THR A 59 10.96 1.99 9.58
N ASP A 60 9.72 2.04 9.09
CA ASP A 60 8.72 3.01 9.55
C ASP A 60 7.35 2.33 9.66
N CYS A 61 6.43 2.97 10.37
CA CYS A 61 5.10 2.44 10.65
C CYS A 61 4.02 3.50 10.44
N VAL A 62 2.88 3.09 9.89
CA VAL A 62 1.70 3.96 9.75
C VAL A 62 0.49 3.32 10.42
N PRO A 63 -0.36 4.13 11.10
CA PRO A 63 -1.67 3.69 11.51
C PRO A 63 -2.59 3.61 10.29
N VAL A 64 -3.34 2.52 10.20
CA VAL A 64 -4.36 2.27 9.19
C VAL A 64 -5.67 2.01 9.93
N GLU A 65 -6.64 2.88 9.74
CA GLU A 65 -7.95 2.73 10.37
C GLU A 65 -8.66 1.51 9.79
N ALA A 66 -8.90 0.49 10.61
CA ALA A 66 -9.53 -0.77 10.18
C ALA A 66 -10.91 -0.56 9.53
N ARG A 67 -11.64 0.51 9.90
CA ARG A 67 -12.93 0.84 9.28
C ARG A 67 -12.80 1.39 7.86
N SER A 68 -11.70 2.07 7.59
CA SER A 68 -11.41 2.68 6.29
C SER A 68 -10.86 1.66 5.30
N PHE A 69 -10.34 0.52 5.78
CA PHE A 69 -9.72 -0.52 4.97
C PHE A 69 -10.22 -1.92 5.34
N ASP A 70 -10.99 -2.54 4.45
CA ASP A 70 -11.53 -3.89 4.62
C ASP A 70 -10.53 -4.94 4.12
N ARG A 71 -9.84 -4.63 3.01
CA ARG A 71 -8.78 -5.47 2.44
C ARG A 71 -7.56 -4.63 2.10
N PRO A 72 -6.83 -4.14 3.12
CA PRO A 72 -5.64 -3.32 2.91
C PRO A 72 -4.54 -4.10 2.18
N LEU A 73 -3.90 -3.42 1.25
CA LEU A 73 -2.70 -3.82 0.54
C LEU A 73 -1.65 -2.75 0.76
N LEU A 74 -0.44 -3.13 1.10
CA LEU A 74 0.71 -2.22 1.12
C LEU A 74 1.49 -2.43 -0.18
N GLU A 75 1.47 -1.41 -1.02
CA GLU A 75 2.18 -1.34 -2.28
C GLU A 75 3.52 -0.65 -2.07
N VAL A 76 4.57 -1.19 -2.68
CA VAL A 76 5.95 -0.71 -2.51
C VAL A 76 6.65 -0.66 -3.86
N TRP A 77 7.36 0.44 -4.11
CA TRP A 77 8.13 0.65 -5.33
C TRP A 77 9.38 1.48 -5.08
N THR A 78 10.37 1.36 -5.97
CA THR A 78 11.66 2.08 -5.88
C THR A 78 11.77 3.25 -6.87
N ALA A 79 10.93 3.27 -7.92
CA ALA A 79 10.84 4.36 -8.88
C ALA A 79 9.51 5.13 -8.71
N LEU A 80 9.57 6.45 -8.55
CA LEU A 80 8.36 7.28 -8.45
C LEU A 80 7.47 7.05 -9.68
N PRO A 81 6.16 6.81 -9.50
CA PRO A 81 5.26 6.59 -10.62
C PRO A 81 5.14 7.88 -11.42
N ASP A 82 5.55 7.83 -12.70
CA ASP A 82 5.24 8.89 -13.64
C ASP A 82 3.71 8.96 -13.80
N THR A 83 3.12 10.00 -13.21
CA THR A 83 1.74 10.48 -13.38
C THR A 83 0.56 9.61 -12.89
N VAL A 84 -0.50 10.34 -12.53
CA VAL A 84 -1.76 9.99 -11.85
C VAL A 84 -2.66 8.98 -12.61
N ALA A 85 -2.19 8.44 -13.74
CA ALA A 85 -2.97 7.51 -14.56
C ALA A 85 -2.37 6.10 -14.54
N ALA A 86 -3.26 5.09 -14.48
CA ALA A 86 -3.00 3.65 -14.57
C ALA A 86 -2.53 2.95 -13.28
N SER A 87 -3.51 2.66 -12.42
CA SER A 87 -3.64 1.35 -11.77
C SER A 87 -3.45 0.26 -12.82
N ASP A 88 -2.42 -0.59 -12.68
CA ASP A 88 -2.52 -2.05 -12.86
C ASP A 88 -1.15 -2.75 -12.91
N ARG A 89 -0.02 -2.03 -13.08
CA ARG A 89 1.34 -2.56 -12.92
C ARG A 89 2.33 -1.46 -12.52
N LYS A 90 2.38 -1.08 -11.23
CA LYS A 90 3.35 -0.08 -10.74
C LYS A 90 4.07 -0.48 -9.45
N ASP A 91 3.85 -1.69 -8.93
CA ASP A 91 4.47 -2.11 -7.68
C ASP A 91 5.63 -3.06 -7.95
N ASP A 92 6.78 -2.76 -7.36
CA ASP A 92 7.88 -3.71 -7.27
C ASP A 92 7.45 -4.91 -6.41
N ALA A 93 6.65 -4.67 -5.36
CA ALA A 93 6.05 -5.71 -4.54
C ALA A 93 4.75 -5.24 -3.89
N ILE A 94 3.83 -6.20 -3.68
CA ILE A 94 2.60 -6.01 -2.90
C ILE A 94 2.69 -6.85 -1.63
N CYS A 95 2.63 -6.19 -0.48
CA CYS A 95 2.48 -6.79 0.84
C CYS A 95 0.98 -6.96 1.13
N ARG A 96 0.48 -8.19 1.06
CA ARG A 96 -0.90 -8.49 1.44
C ARG A 96 -1.00 -8.63 2.95
N LEU A 97 -1.93 -7.92 3.56
CA LEU A 97 -2.26 -8.17 4.96
C LEU A 97 -2.95 -9.53 5.11
N PRO A 98 -2.87 -10.16 6.30
CA PRO A 98 -3.69 -11.30 6.64
C PRO A 98 -5.19 -10.99 6.47
N ASP A 99 -5.99 -12.00 6.12
CA ASP A 99 -7.44 -11.85 5.93
C ASP A 99 -8.18 -11.38 7.20
N ALA A 100 -7.58 -11.59 8.37
CA ALA A 100 -8.10 -11.13 9.66
C ALA A 100 -7.01 -10.35 10.40
N VAL A 101 -7.17 -9.02 10.46
CA VAL A 101 -6.32 -8.14 11.28
C VAL A 101 -7.20 -7.45 12.30
N ALA A 102 -6.87 -7.62 13.59
CA ALA A 102 -7.64 -7.04 14.67
C ALA A 102 -7.32 -5.56 14.87
N PRO A 103 -8.29 -4.73 15.33
CA PRO A 103 -8.01 -3.37 15.79
C PRO A 103 -6.85 -3.34 16.80
N GLY A 104 -5.89 -2.44 16.61
CA GLY A 104 -4.70 -2.31 17.46
C GLY A 104 -3.59 -3.32 17.17
N GLN A 105 -3.78 -4.26 16.24
CA GLN A 105 -2.74 -5.20 15.85
C GLN A 105 -1.61 -4.49 15.08
N LYS A 106 -0.37 -4.88 15.37
CA LYS A 106 0.80 -4.51 14.58
C LYS A 106 1.09 -5.62 13.57
N VAL A 107 1.25 -5.26 12.31
CA VAL A 107 1.68 -6.16 11.23
C VAL A 107 2.94 -5.57 10.64
N SER A 108 4.02 -6.36 10.57
CA SER A 108 5.28 -5.90 10.00
C SER A 108 5.59 -6.64 8.70
N PHE A 109 6.25 -5.94 7.79
CA PHE A 109 6.69 -6.47 6.52
C PHE A 109 8.15 -6.14 6.28
N THR A 110 8.83 -6.98 5.51
CA THR A 110 10.15 -6.68 4.94
C THR A 110 10.06 -6.66 3.43
N TYR A 111 10.42 -5.52 2.84
CA TYR A 111 10.65 -5.34 1.42
C TYR A 111 12.10 -5.68 1.08
N ARG A 112 12.33 -6.64 0.18
CA ARG A 112 13.67 -7.11 -0.18
C ARG A 112 13.74 -7.58 -1.63
N LYS A 113 14.96 -7.75 -2.15
CA LYS A 113 15.20 -8.46 -3.41
C LYS A 113 15.32 -9.97 -3.15
N GLY A 114 14.70 -10.76 -4.01
CA GLY A 114 14.85 -12.22 -4.08
C GLY A 114 16.15 -12.62 -4.79
N LEU A 115 16.46 -13.91 -4.75
CA LEU A 115 17.66 -14.48 -5.38
C LEU A 115 17.74 -14.25 -6.89
N LEU A 116 16.61 -14.01 -7.56
CA LEU A 116 16.55 -13.74 -9.01
C LEU A 116 16.34 -12.25 -9.30
N GLY A 117 16.59 -11.36 -8.33
CA GLY A 117 16.43 -9.91 -8.47
C GLY A 117 14.99 -9.41 -8.46
N GLN A 118 14.00 -10.29 -8.32
CA GLN A 118 12.60 -9.91 -8.16
C GLN A 118 12.38 -9.26 -6.80
N SER A 119 11.61 -8.18 -6.75
CA SER A 119 11.21 -7.57 -5.50
C SER A 119 10.17 -8.44 -4.78
N LEU A 120 10.33 -8.57 -3.47
CA LEU A 120 9.51 -9.43 -2.61
C LEU A 120 9.09 -8.63 -1.39
N CYS A 121 7.83 -8.85 -0.98
CA CYS A 121 7.37 -8.44 0.33
C CYS A 121 7.00 -9.66 1.16
N LYS A 122 7.53 -9.73 2.38
CA LYS A 122 7.30 -10.84 3.31
C LYS A 122 6.81 -10.31 4.64
N GLU A 123 5.72 -10.87 5.15
CA GLU A 123 5.26 -10.61 6.52
C GLU A 123 6.28 -11.12 7.53
N THR A 124 6.60 -10.27 8.50
CA THR A 124 7.45 -10.56 9.65
C THR A 124 6.63 -10.26 10.90
N ARG A 125 6.27 -11.31 11.66
CA ARG A 125 5.46 -11.18 12.88
C ARG A 125 6.15 -10.30 13.92
#